data_AF-A0A6V8PLW4-F1
#
_entry.id   AF-A0A6V8PLW4-F1
#
_cell.length_a   1.000
_cell.length_b   1.000
_cell.length_c   1.000
_cell.angle_alpha   90.00
_cell.angle_beta   90.00
_cell.angle_gamma   90.00
#
_symmetry.space_group_name_H-M   'P 1'
#
loop_
_entity.id
_entity.type
_entity.pdbx_description
1 polymer ?
#
loop_
_entity_poly.entity_id
_entity_poly.type
_entity_poly.pdbx_seq_one_letter_code
_entity_poly.pdbx_strand_id
1 'polypeptide(L)'
;SHVLARNVRMVRGDWESRYGVKPYLVETFIDPERFSGSSYRAAGWQPIGSTKGYEKLKKGYRYHGKVKEVYVYVVEEEFRRIIGCERRSYPQEGSLTTHKEERLPMMIQEVGYNPDLIDWAGIEKEVVGRIAEELVEFHRLFGDCFRRKEQRLLGQSYLGGLLSDVPRKNVEAIALAFLGTRAVRCQQNFLSRYLWDEEWMLARHQGLLAESVGEEDGMHTVDSTEIPKKG
;
A
#
# COMPACT_ATOMS: atom_id res chain seq x y z
N SER A 1 -8.33 1.55 -38.56
CA SER A 1 -9.35 0.70 -39.20
C SER A 1 -10.60 1.54 -39.43
N HIS A 2 -11.05 1.69 -40.69
CA HIS A 2 -12.18 2.56 -41.05
C HIS A 2 -13.53 2.06 -40.52
N VAL A 3 -13.78 0.75 -40.59
CA VAL A 3 -15.02 0.12 -40.09
C VAL A 3 -15.13 0.26 -38.57
N LEU A 4 -14.05 0.00 -37.84
CA LEU A 4 -14.03 0.14 -36.37
C LEU A 4 -14.32 1.58 -35.96
N ALA A 5 -13.67 2.58 -36.59
CA ALA A 5 -13.90 3.98 -36.29
C ALA A 5 -15.35 4.41 -36.55
N ARG A 6 -16.00 3.87 -37.60
CA ARG A 6 -17.41 4.15 -37.88
C ARG A 6 -18.34 3.55 -36.82
N ASN A 7 -18.11 2.29 -36.43
CA ASN A 7 -18.92 1.62 -35.41
C ASN A 7 -18.82 2.31 -34.05
N VAL A 8 -17.62 2.65 -33.60
CA VAL A 8 -17.41 3.27 -32.27
C VAL A 8 -18.12 4.64 -32.15
N ARG A 9 -18.27 5.38 -33.24
CA ARG A 9 -19.05 6.64 -33.26
C ARG A 9 -20.55 6.42 -33.09
N MET A 10 -21.08 5.28 -33.54
CA MET A 10 -22.52 4.96 -33.41
C MET A 10 -22.87 4.39 -32.02
N VAL A 11 -21.89 3.77 -31.35
CA VAL A 11 -22.08 3.14 -30.02
C VAL A 11 -22.80 4.04 -29.04
N ARG A 12 -22.53 5.36 -29.00
CA ARG A 12 -23.22 6.28 -28.08
C ARG A 12 -24.74 6.24 -28.22
N GLY A 13 -25.22 6.40 -29.46
CA GLY A 13 -26.65 6.46 -29.77
C GLY A 13 -27.31 5.09 -29.60
N ASP A 14 -26.65 4.03 -30.08
CA ASP A 14 -27.16 2.67 -29.97
C ASP A 14 -27.29 2.24 -28.50
N TRP A 15 -26.31 2.60 -27.66
CA TRP A 15 -26.32 2.26 -26.24
C TRP A 15 -27.38 3.04 -25.46
N GLU A 16 -27.56 4.32 -25.77
CA GLU A 16 -28.63 5.13 -25.19
C GLU A 16 -30.00 4.58 -25.59
N SER A 17 -30.21 4.26 -26.87
CA SER A 17 -31.47 3.72 -27.36
C SER A 17 -31.83 2.39 -26.70
N ARG A 18 -30.84 1.53 -26.46
CA ARG A 18 -31.07 0.18 -25.92
C ARG A 18 -31.13 0.12 -24.40
N TYR A 19 -30.32 0.91 -23.71
CA TYR A 19 -30.10 0.79 -22.27
C TYR A 19 -30.42 2.08 -21.49
N GLY A 20 -30.75 3.19 -22.17
CA GLY A 20 -31.02 4.47 -21.53
C GLY A 20 -29.80 5.15 -20.92
N VAL A 21 -28.58 4.69 -21.24
CA VAL A 21 -27.33 5.19 -20.67
C VAL A 21 -26.40 5.66 -21.79
N LYS A 22 -25.90 6.89 -21.67
CA LYS A 22 -24.89 7.46 -22.57
C LYS A 22 -23.48 7.06 -22.12
N PRO A 23 -22.77 6.19 -22.84
CA PRO A 23 -21.38 5.89 -22.52
C PRO A 23 -20.51 7.11 -22.83
N TYR A 24 -19.57 7.42 -21.93
CA TYR A 24 -18.59 8.49 -22.13
C TYR A 24 -17.31 8.01 -22.82
N LEU A 25 -16.94 6.76 -22.54
CA LEU A 25 -15.74 6.11 -23.02
C LEU A 25 -16.01 4.62 -23.25
N VAL A 26 -15.23 4.03 -24.14
CA VAL A 26 -15.21 2.57 -24.36
C VAL A 26 -13.79 2.11 -24.16
N GLU A 27 -13.62 1.01 -23.42
CA GLU A 27 -12.31 0.39 -23.21
C GLU A 27 -12.20 -0.96 -23.93
N THR A 28 -10.97 -1.36 -24.23
CA THR A 28 -10.66 -2.68 -24.74
C THR A 28 -9.29 -3.14 -24.25
N PHE A 29 -9.08 -4.46 -24.27
CA PHE A 29 -7.89 -5.12 -23.76
C PHE A 29 -7.27 -5.98 -24.85
N ILE A 30 -6.01 -5.72 -25.17
CA ILE A 30 -5.28 -6.41 -26.22
C ILE A 30 -4.21 -7.27 -25.58
N ASP A 31 -4.17 -8.54 -25.95
CA ASP A 31 -3.07 -9.43 -25.57
C ASP A 31 -1.90 -9.18 -26.54
N PRO A 32 -0.81 -8.52 -26.08
CA PRO A 32 0.29 -8.13 -26.95
C PRO A 32 1.08 -9.33 -27.48
N GLU A 33 0.99 -10.51 -26.85
CA GLU A 33 1.61 -11.74 -27.35
C GLU A 33 0.91 -12.24 -28.62
N ARG A 34 -0.37 -11.88 -28.82
CA ARG A 34 -1.20 -12.37 -29.92
C ARG A 34 -1.46 -11.30 -30.97
N PHE A 35 -1.64 -10.05 -30.55
CA PHE A 35 -2.10 -8.98 -31.41
C PHE A 35 -1.37 -7.68 -31.13
N SER A 36 -0.93 -7.01 -32.19
CA SER A 36 -0.22 -5.73 -32.06
C SER A 36 -1.14 -4.54 -31.73
N GLY A 37 -2.46 -4.67 -31.83
CA GLY A 37 -3.42 -3.57 -31.60
C GLY A 37 -3.48 -2.50 -32.68
N SER A 38 -2.88 -2.75 -33.85
CA SER A 38 -2.78 -1.76 -34.95
C SER A 38 -4.13 -1.26 -35.46
N SER A 39 -5.17 -2.10 -35.47
CA SER A 39 -6.52 -1.72 -35.90
C SER A 39 -7.15 -0.64 -35.01
N TYR A 40 -6.92 -0.72 -33.70
CA TYR A 40 -7.38 0.22 -32.68
C TYR A 40 -6.63 1.55 -32.77
N ARG A 41 -5.30 1.51 -32.84
CA ARG A 41 -4.48 2.73 -33.06
C ARG A 41 -4.90 3.46 -34.33
N ALA A 42 -5.03 2.73 -35.44
CA ALA A 42 -5.49 3.29 -36.71
C ALA A 42 -6.97 3.71 -36.70
N ALA A 43 -7.73 3.42 -35.65
CA ALA A 43 -9.10 3.90 -35.46
C ALA A 43 -9.19 5.04 -34.43
N GLY A 44 -8.05 5.57 -33.96
CA GLY A 44 -7.99 6.69 -33.03
C GLY A 44 -8.13 6.31 -31.55
N TRP A 45 -8.01 5.02 -31.22
CA TRP A 45 -8.00 4.60 -29.81
C TRP A 45 -6.67 4.99 -29.15
N GLN A 46 -6.75 5.42 -27.89
CA GLN A 46 -5.63 5.88 -27.09
C GLN A 46 -5.12 4.76 -26.18
N PRO A 47 -3.84 4.37 -26.25
CA PRO A 47 -3.25 3.47 -25.26
C PRO A 47 -3.10 4.21 -23.92
N ILE A 48 -3.59 3.62 -22.84
CA ILE A 48 -3.56 4.25 -21.50
C ILE A 48 -2.68 3.50 -20.48
N GLY A 49 -2.12 2.36 -20.87
CA GLY A 49 -1.23 1.56 -20.04
C GLY A 49 -1.49 0.06 -20.20
N SER A 50 -1.06 -0.72 -19.20
CA SER A 50 -1.18 -2.18 -19.24
C SER A 50 -1.78 -2.73 -17.95
N THR A 51 -2.46 -3.87 -18.04
CA THR A 51 -2.95 -4.60 -16.88
C THR A 51 -1.80 -5.23 -16.10
N LYS A 52 -2.04 -5.58 -14.84
CA LYS A 52 -1.03 -6.23 -13.99
C LYS A 52 -0.99 -7.76 -14.11
N GLY A 53 -1.73 -8.38 -15.02
CA GLY A 53 -1.75 -9.84 -15.20
C GLY A 53 -2.47 -10.62 -14.09
N TYR A 54 -3.62 -10.12 -13.64
CA TYR A 54 -4.47 -10.79 -12.65
C TYR A 54 -5.83 -11.16 -13.25
N GLU A 55 -6.39 -12.28 -12.79
CA GLU A 55 -7.78 -12.67 -13.07
C GLU A 55 -8.63 -12.52 -11.81
N LYS A 56 -9.91 -12.17 -12.01
CA LYS A 56 -10.88 -12.04 -10.93
C LYS A 56 -11.49 -13.41 -10.62
N LEU A 57 -11.45 -13.80 -9.34
CA LEU A 57 -12.14 -14.99 -8.82
C LEU A 57 -13.40 -14.58 -8.04
N LYS A 58 -14.27 -15.55 -7.70
CA LYS A 58 -15.43 -15.30 -6.80
C LYS A 58 -15.00 -14.65 -5.48
N LYS A 59 -13.82 -15.01 -4.97
CA LYS A 59 -13.18 -14.39 -3.82
C LYS A 59 -11.74 -14.03 -4.18
N GLY A 60 -11.47 -12.74 -4.38
CA GLY A 60 -10.13 -12.21 -4.60
C GLY A 60 -9.65 -12.27 -6.05
N TYR A 61 -8.33 -12.23 -6.21
CA TYR A 61 -7.63 -12.18 -7.49
C TYR A 61 -6.52 -13.22 -7.51
N ARG A 62 -6.29 -13.86 -8.65
CA ARG A 62 -5.15 -14.75 -8.88
C ARG A 62 -4.21 -14.11 -9.88
N TYR A 63 -2.93 -14.07 -9.54
CA TYR A 63 -1.89 -13.63 -10.47
C TYR A 63 -1.61 -14.72 -11.50
N HIS A 64 -1.50 -14.35 -12.78
CA HIS A 64 -1.19 -15.27 -13.88
C HIS A 64 -0.15 -14.70 -14.86
N GLY A 65 0.41 -13.52 -14.62
CA GLY A 65 1.50 -12.92 -15.42
C GLY A 65 1.13 -12.42 -16.83
N LYS A 66 -0.03 -12.81 -17.37
CA LYS A 66 -0.49 -12.39 -18.71
C LYS A 66 -0.96 -10.94 -18.74
N VAL A 67 -0.05 -10.04 -19.09
CA VAL A 67 -0.27 -8.60 -19.21
C VAL A 67 -1.05 -8.28 -20.49
N LYS A 68 -1.98 -7.33 -20.42
CA LYS A 68 -2.74 -6.83 -21.59
C LYS A 68 -2.53 -5.33 -21.73
N GLU A 69 -2.43 -4.85 -22.96
CA GLU A 69 -2.50 -3.41 -23.24
C GLU A 69 -3.96 -2.93 -23.12
N VAL A 70 -4.15 -1.77 -22.50
CA VAL A 70 -5.46 -1.14 -22.32
C VAL A 70 -5.57 0.03 -23.27
N TYR A 71 -6.61 0.03 -24.09
CA TYR A 71 -6.94 1.12 -24.99
C TYR A 71 -8.30 1.69 -24.64
N VAL A 72 -8.42 3.01 -24.76
CA VAL A 72 -9.67 3.75 -24.54
C VAL A 72 -10.00 4.58 -25.77
N TYR A 73 -11.29 4.64 -26.10
CA TYR A 73 -11.83 5.59 -27.04
C TYR A 73 -12.83 6.50 -26.32
N VAL A 74 -12.61 7.82 -26.40
CA VAL A 74 -13.51 8.82 -25.83
C VAL A 74 -14.66 9.06 -26.80
N VAL A 75 -15.88 8.81 -26.35
CA VAL A 75 -17.10 8.95 -27.16
C VAL A 75 -17.85 10.25 -26.83
N GLU A 76 -17.64 10.79 -25.62
CA GLU A 76 -18.07 12.12 -25.19
C GLU A 76 -16.85 12.92 -24.77
N GLU A 77 -16.46 13.92 -25.56
CA GLU A 77 -15.24 14.71 -25.30
C GLU A 77 -15.36 15.54 -24.01
N GLU A 78 -16.57 15.99 -23.69
CA GLU A 78 -16.87 16.80 -22.51
C GLU A 78 -17.06 15.96 -21.24
N PHE A 79 -16.81 14.64 -21.28
CA PHE A 79 -17.10 13.75 -20.16
C PHE A 79 -16.44 14.17 -18.86
N ARG A 80 -15.23 14.75 -18.95
CA ARG A 80 -14.48 15.27 -17.80
C ARG A 80 -15.27 16.38 -17.09
N ARG A 81 -15.92 17.27 -17.83
CA ARG A 81 -16.77 18.32 -17.26
C ARG A 81 -18.05 17.72 -16.67
N ILE A 82 -18.65 16.76 -17.35
CA ILE A 82 -19.88 16.09 -16.92
C ILE A 82 -19.69 15.37 -15.58
N ILE A 83 -18.55 14.71 -15.37
CA ILE A 83 -18.23 14.00 -14.12
C ILE A 83 -17.51 14.87 -13.08
N GLY A 84 -17.30 16.16 -13.36
CA GLY A 84 -16.62 17.07 -12.43
C GLY A 84 -15.13 16.76 -12.22
N CYS A 85 -14.44 16.26 -13.24
CA CYS A 85 -12.99 16.09 -13.19
C CYS A 85 -12.28 17.45 -13.21
N GLU A 86 -11.72 17.83 -12.08
CA GLU A 86 -10.83 18.99 -11.96
C GLU A 86 -9.38 18.59 -12.25
N ARG A 87 -8.71 19.38 -13.11
CA ARG A 87 -7.29 19.19 -13.40
C ARG A 87 -6.48 19.62 -12.18
N ARG A 88 -5.88 18.65 -11.48
CA ARG A 88 -4.97 18.95 -10.36
C ARG A 88 -3.74 19.71 -10.83
N SER A 89 -3.35 20.74 -10.10
CA SER A 89 -2.09 21.46 -10.28
C SER A 89 -0.90 20.57 -9.89
N TYR A 90 0.19 20.68 -10.65
CA TYR A 90 1.51 20.10 -10.31
C TYR A 90 2.41 21.21 -9.75
N PRO A 91 3.37 20.88 -8.85
CA PRO A 91 3.72 19.55 -8.36
C PRO A 91 2.67 18.97 -7.41
N GLN A 92 2.52 17.64 -7.42
CA GLN A 92 1.76 16.97 -6.38
C GLN A 92 2.48 17.24 -5.06
N GLU A 93 1.82 17.91 -4.11
CA GLU A 93 2.24 17.85 -2.70
C GLU A 93 2.49 16.37 -2.36
N GLY A 94 3.58 16.10 -1.63
CA GLY A 94 4.00 14.75 -1.30
C GLY A 94 2.83 13.89 -0.86
N SER A 95 2.88 12.59 -1.18
CA SER A 95 1.83 11.64 -0.79
C SER A 95 1.39 11.90 0.64
N LEU A 96 0.08 12.06 0.90
CA LEU A 96 -0.46 12.18 2.27
C LEU A 96 0.12 11.11 3.23
N THR A 97 0.54 9.97 2.68
CA THR A 97 1.30 8.92 3.35
C THR A 97 2.64 9.39 3.92
N THR A 98 3.46 10.09 3.14
CA THR A 98 4.79 10.59 3.55
C THR A 98 4.67 11.59 4.69
N HIS A 99 3.74 12.54 4.58
CA HIS A 99 3.45 13.49 5.66
C HIS A 99 2.91 12.81 6.93
N LYS A 100 2.26 11.64 6.82
CA LYS A 100 1.82 10.86 8.00
C LYS A 100 2.96 10.04 8.60
N GLU A 101 3.84 9.49 7.77
CA GLU A 101 5.06 8.79 8.22
C GLU A 101 5.96 9.74 9.04
N GLU A 102 6.16 10.98 8.56
CA GLU A 102 6.96 12.00 9.24
C GLU A 102 6.39 12.44 10.60
N ARG A 103 5.08 12.31 10.81
CA ARG A 103 4.42 12.69 12.07
C ARG A 103 4.44 11.59 13.12
N LEU A 104 4.75 10.35 12.76
CA LEU A 104 4.67 9.22 13.69
C LEU A 104 5.58 9.33 14.92
N PRO A 105 6.83 9.82 14.84
CA PRO A 105 7.65 10.02 16.04
C PRO A 105 6.95 10.92 17.07
N MET A 106 6.37 12.02 16.60
CA MET A 106 5.61 12.97 17.42
C MET A 106 4.37 12.30 18.03
N MET A 107 3.66 11.46 17.27
CA MET A 107 2.50 10.72 17.77
C MET A 107 2.89 9.69 18.85
N ILE A 108 4.04 9.03 18.72
CA ILE A 108 4.55 8.11 19.76
C ILE A 108 4.83 8.88 21.05
N GLN A 109 5.43 10.06 20.94
CA GLN A 109 5.72 10.92 22.10
C GLN A 109 4.43 11.49 22.74
N GLU A 110 3.42 11.84 21.93
CA GLU A 110 2.11 12.33 22.42
C GLU A 110 1.32 11.25 23.16
N VAL A 111 1.31 10.02 22.63
CA VAL A 111 0.65 8.88 23.28
C VAL A 111 1.48 8.38 24.48
N GLY A 112 2.74 8.79 24.60
CA GLY A 112 3.62 8.36 25.69
C GLY A 112 4.03 6.89 25.57
N TYR A 113 4.91 6.45 26.47
CA TYR A 113 5.43 5.09 26.51
C TYR A 113 4.76 4.26 27.60
N ASN A 114 4.65 2.94 27.38
CA ASN A 114 4.16 2.03 28.40
C ASN A 114 5.11 2.02 29.61
N PRO A 115 4.67 2.45 30.81
CA PRO A 115 5.53 2.52 31.99
C PRO A 115 6.05 1.14 32.45
N ASP A 116 5.36 0.06 32.09
CA ASP A 116 5.73 -1.30 32.51
C ASP A 116 6.67 -2.03 31.53
N LEU A 117 6.99 -1.40 30.40
CA LEU A 117 7.73 -2.07 29.32
C LEU A 117 9.24 -2.14 29.58
N ILE A 118 9.80 -1.09 30.15
CA ILE A 118 11.22 -0.92 30.41
C ILE A 118 11.36 -0.28 31.79
N ASP A 119 12.45 -0.54 32.51
CA ASP A 119 12.79 0.24 33.69
C ASP A 119 13.21 1.66 33.28
N TRP A 120 12.22 2.53 33.12
CA TRP A 120 12.41 3.91 32.68
C TRP A 120 13.19 4.76 33.69
N ALA A 121 13.28 4.35 34.96
CA ALA A 121 14.01 5.09 35.98
C ALA A 121 15.52 5.09 35.72
N GLY A 122 16.03 4.08 35.02
CA GLY A 122 17.44 3.97 34.65
C GLY A 122 17.82 4.62 33.31
N ILE A 123 16.86 5.22 32.59
CA ILE A 123 17.08 5.76 31.24
C ILE A 123 17.10 7.29 31.28
N GLU A 124 18.15 7.88 30.70
CA GLU A 124 18.24 9.33 30.55
C GLU A 124 17.10 9.88 29.69
N LYS A 125 16.54 11.03 30.09
CA LYS A 125 15.42 11.68 29.36
C LYS A 125 15.75 11.95 27.89
N GLU A 126 17.01 12.24 27.60
CA GLU A 126 17.51 12.47 26.24
C GLU A 126 17.47 11.21 25.38
N VAL A 127 17.71 10.04 25.97
CA VAL A 127 17.56 8.74 25.31
C VAL A 127 16.08 8.46 25.05
N VAL A 128 15.20 8.69 26.02
CA VAL A 128 13.74 8.53 25.87
C VAL A 128 13.18 9.40 24.73
N GLY A 129 13.72 10.61 24.56
CA GLY A 129 13.35 11.50 23.46
C GLY A 129 13.69 10.95 22.08
N ARG A 130 14.79 10.18 21.95
CA ARG A 130 15.28 9.61 20.69
C ARG A 130 14.65 8.28 20.30
N ILE A 131 14.08 7.51 21.26
CA ILE A 131 13.51 6.18 20.99
C ILE A 131 12.50 6.19 19.83
N ALA A 132 11.64 7.21 19.77
CA ALA A 132 10.64 7.32 18.71
C ALA A 132 11.27 7.50 17.32
N GLU A 133 12.37 8.25 17.24
CA GLU A 133 13.13 8.47 16.00
C GLU A 133 13.89 7.20 15.60
N GLU A 134 14.59 6.59 16.56
CA GLU A 134 15.32 5.31 16.37
C GLU A 134 14.39 4.19 15.89
N LEU A 135 13.18 4.10 16.45
CA LEU A 135 12.17 3.13 16.01
C LEU A 135 11.74 3.37 14.56
N VAL A 136 11.60 4.63 14.16
CA VAL A 136 11.22 5.01 12.80
C VAL A 136 12.35 4.70 11.82
N GLU A 137 13.60 5.00 12.17
CA GLU A 137 14.77 4.66 11.35
C GLU A 137 14.95 3.14 11.24
N PHE A 138 14.83 2.41 12.36
CA PHE A 138 14.85 0.95 12.36
C PHE A 138 13.78 0.38 11.42
N HIS A 139 12.53 0.85 11.52
CA HIS A 139 11.48 0.38 10.63
C HIS A 139 11.77 0.74 9.16
N ARG A 140 12.37 1.90 8.90
CA ARG A 140 12.72 2.35 7.53
C ARG A 140 13.67 1.37 6.83
N LEU A 141 14.54 0.67 7.57
CA LEU A 141 15.39 -0.38 7.03
C LEU A 141 14.60 -1.48 6.29
N PHE A 142 13.34 -1.71 6.66
CA PHE A 142 12.47 -2.71 6.04
C PHE A 142 11.51 -2.15 4.99
N GLY A 143 11.67 -0.89 4.58
CA GLY A 143 10.71 -0.17 3.74
C GLY A 143 10.40 -0.81 2.38
N ASP A 144 11.38 -1.47 1.77
CA ASP A 144 11.31 -2.20 0.49
C ASP A 144 10.82 -3.67 0.65
N CYS A 145 10.72 -4.20 1.88
CA CYS A 145 10.01 -5.45 2.14
C CYS A 145 8.50 -5.29 1.97
N PHE A 146 7.99 -4.07 2.01
CA PHE A 146 6.57 -3.79 1.83
C PHE A 146 6.22 -3.56 0.36
N ARG A 147 5.13 -4.19 -0.10
CA ARG A 147 4.64 -4.07 -1.48
C ARG A 147 4.03 -2.71 -1.80
N ARG A 148 3.64 -1.92 -0.79
CA ARG A 148 3.02 -0.60 -0.94
C ARG A 148 3.53 0.38 0.10
N LYS A 149 3.65 1.65 -0.31
CA LYS A 149 4.06 2.75 0.60
C LYS A 149 3.14 2.87 1.82
N GLU A 150 1.84 2.65 1.66
CA GLU A 150 0.87 2.77 2.76
C GLU A 150 1.07 1.71 3.85
N GLN A 151 1.69 0.57 3.52
CA GLN A 151 1.97 -0.48 4.50
C GLN A 151 3.03 -0.05 5.51
N ARG A 152 3.95 0.84 5.13
CA ARG A 152 4.97 1.34 6.05
C ARG A 152 4.36 2.13 7.20
N LEU A 153 3.38 2.98 6.89
CA LEU A 153 2.61 3.71 7.90
C LEU A 153 1.90 2.75 8.87
N LEU A 154 1.32 1.66 8.36
CA LEU A 154 0.64 0.65 9.18
C LEU A 154 1.63 -0.14 10.04
N GLY A 155 2.81 -0.46 9.51
CA GLY A 155 3.90 -1.11 10.24
C GLY A 155 4.42 -0.24 11.38
N GLN A 156 4.77 1.01 11.09
CA GLN A 156 5.26 1.94 12.10
C GLN A 156 4.21 2.25 13.16
N SER A 157 2.94 2.45 12.78
CA SER A 157 1.87 2.68 13.77
C SER A 157 1.66 1.46 14.67
N TYR A 158 1.86 0.25 14.14
CA TYR A 158 1.78 -0.97 14.94
C TYR A 158 2.91 -1.03 15.97
N LEU A 159 4.16 -0.85 15.54
CA LEU A 159 5.32 -0.84 16.42
C LEU A 159 5.23 0.27 17.48
N GLY A 160 4.86 1.49 17.07
CA GLY A 160 4.62 2.60 17.97
C GLY A 160 3.55 2.28 19.00
N GLY A 161 2.43 1.68 18.57
CA GLY A 161 1.36 1.26 19.48
C GLY A 161 1.75 0.13 20.45
N LEU A 162 2.72 -0.72 20.09
CA LEU A 162 3.27 -1.71 21.02
C LEU A 162 4.07 -1.02 22.13
N LEU A 163 4.90 -0.04 21.79
CA LEU A 163 5.70 0.72 22.75
C LEU A 163 4.91 1.74 23.58
N SER A 164 3.76 2.20 23.09
CA SER A 164 3.08 3.36 23.65
C SER A 164 2.30 3.09 24.96
N ASP A 165 1.59 4.06 25.53
CA ASP A 165 0.75 3.83 26.72
C ASP A 165 -0.60 3.11 26.45
N VAL A 166 -0.87 2.76 25.18
CA VAL A 166 -2.21 2.29 24.75
C VAL A 166 -2.69 1.13 25.63
N PRO A 167 -3.85 1.26 26.32
CA PRO A 167 -4.25 0.33 27.40
C PRO A 167 -4.43 -1.11 26.96
N ARG A 168 -4.83 -1.33 25.70
CA ARG A 168 -4.99 -2.68 25.12
C ARG A 168 -4.08 -2.82 23.91
N LYS A 169 -3.09 -3.71 24.00
CA LYS A 169 -2.13 -4.00 22.92
C LYS A 169 -2.72 -4.91 21.83
N ASN A 170 -3.86 -4.49 21.28
CA ASN A 170 -4.47 -5.14 20.14
C ASN A 170 -4.53 -4.19 18.95
N VAL A 171 -4.72 -4.79 17.77
CA VAL A 171 -4.67 -4.09 16.47
C VAL A 171 -5.67 -2.94 16.38
N GLU A 172 -6.86 -3.11 16.97
CA GLU A 172 -7.93 -2.13 16.91
C GLU A 172 -7.63 -0.90 17.77
N ALA A 173 -7.26 -1.09 19.04
CA ALA A 173 -6.93 -0.01 19.95
C ALA A 173 -5.72 0.81 19.45
N ILE A 174 -4.69 0.13 18.94
CA ILE A 174 -3.52 0.78 18.33
C ILE A 174 -3.93 1.59 17.10
N ALA A 175 -4.73 1.01 16.19
CA ALA A 175 -5.17 1.74 15.00
C ALA A 175 -6.04 2.95 15.36
N LEU A 176 -6.90 2.86 16.38
CA LEU A 176 -7.71 3.97 16.85
C LEU A 176 -6.86 5.10 17.43
N ALA A 177 -5.85 4.76 18.24
CA ALA A 177 -4.95 5.74 18.85
C ALA A 177 -4.09 6.49 17.82
N PHE A 178 -3.57 5.79 16.81
CA PHE A 178 -2.58 6.37 15.88
C PHE A 178 -3.13 6.79 14.52
N LEU A 179 -4.17 6.13 14.00
CA LEU A 179 -4.59 6.30 12.60
C LEU A 179 -6.09 6.61 12.45
N GLY A 180 -6.87 6.42 13.50
CA GLY A 180 -8.31 6.62 13.54
C GLY A 180 -9.13 5.44 12.99
N THR A 181 -10.45 5.56 13.14
CA THR A 181 -11.44 4.49 12.87
C THR A 181 -11.36 3.90 11.47
N ARG A 182 -11.08 4.73 10.46
CA ARG A 182 -11.02 4.28 9.05
C ARG A 182 -9.84 3.34 8.78
N ALA A 183 -8.80 3.37 9.62
CA ALA A 183 -7.59 2.58 9.43
C ALA A 183 -7.63 1.21 10.13
N VAL A 184 -8.58 0.97 11.05
CA VAL A 184 -8.68 -0.29 11.81
C VAL A 184 -8.66 -1.51 10.90
N ARG A 185 -9.48 -1.49 9.83
CA ARG A 185 -9.55 -2.62 8.90
C ARG A 185 -8.26 -2.80 8.09
N CYS A 186 -7.60 -1.71 7.74
CA CYS A 186 -6.31 -1.75 7.04
C CYS A 186 -5.22 -2.32 7.95
N GLN A 187 -5.17 -1.91 9.22
CA GLN A 187 -4.23 -2.42 10.22
C GLN A 187 -4.41 -3.93 10.47
N GLN A 188 -5.66 -4.39 10.59
CA GLN A 188 -5.96 -5.83 10.71
C GLN A 188 -5.51 -6.61 9.48
N ASN A 189 -5.76 -6.10 8.27
CA ASN A 189 -5.33 -6.75 7.04
C ASN A 189 -3.80 -6.70 6.88
N PHE A 190 -3.14 -5.65 7.38
CA PHE A 190 -1.69 -5.53 7.35
C PHE A 190 -1.01 -6.71 8.04
N LEU A 191 -1.51 -7.11 9.21
CA LEU A 191 -0.95 -8.22 9.99
C LEU A 191 -1.42 -9.62 9.56
N SER A 192 -2.43 -9.73 8.70
CA SER A 192 -3.07 -11.02 8.41
C SER A 192 -3.17 -11.41 6.93
N ARG A 193 -3.12 -10.46 6.00
CA ARG A 193 -3.46 -10.68 4.58
C ARG A 193 -2.56 -9.95 3.60
N TYR A 194 -2.02 -8.81 4.00
CA TYR A 194 -1.16 -8.03 3.14
C TYR A 194 0.17 -8.76 2.95
N LEU A 195 0.57 -8.89 1.70
CA LEU A 195 1.82 -9.53 1.36
C LEU A 195 2.99 -8.64 1.78
N TRP A 196 3.92 -9.23 2.52
CA TRP A 196 5.26 -8.73 2.76
C TRP A 196 6.23 -9.61 1.96
N ASP A 197 7.38 -9.07 1.62
CA ASP A 197 8.48 -9.89 1.12
C ASP A 197 9.17 -10.56 2.31
N GLU A 198 8.59 -11.66 2.79
CA GLU A 198 9.01 -12.33 4.03
C GLU A 198 10.44 -12.88 3.96
N GLU A 199 10.82 -13.44 2.81
CA GLU A 199 12.19 -13.92 2.58
C GLU A 199 13.19 -12.76 2.66
N TRP A 200 12.88 -11.64 2.01
CA TRP A 200 13.73 -10.45 2.06
C TRP A 200 13.78 -9.82 3.45
N MET A 201 12.65 -9.78 4.15
CA MET A 201 12.58 -9.28 5.52
C MET A 201 13.43 -10.13 6.47
N LEU A 202 13.36 -11.45 6.35
CA LEU A 202 14.18 -12.38 7.13
C LEU A 202 15.67 -12.19 6.83
N ALA A 203 16.05 -12.16 5.54
CA ALA A 203 17.44 -11.96 5.14
C ALA A 203 18.00 -10.63 5.67
N ARG A 204 17.23 -9.55 5.59
CA ARG A 204 17.63 -8.27 6.17
C ARG A 204 17.79 -8.32 7.68
N HIS A 205 16.82 -8.92 8.38
CA HIS A 205 16.89 -9.04 9.84
C HIS A 205 18.12 -9.84 10.27
N GLN A 206 18.42 -10.94 9.58
CA GLN A 206 19.64 -11.73 9.81
C GLN A 206 20.92 -10.95 9.54
N GLY A 207 20.94 -10.10 8.51
CA GLY A 207 22.07 -9.20 8.23
C GLY A 207 22.31 -8.19 9.37
N LEU A 208 21.27 -7.51 9.83
CA LEU A 208 21.35 -6.57 10.96
C LEU A 208 21.78 -7.30 12.25
N LEU A 209 21.25 -8.49 12.49
CA LEU A 209 21.65 -9.32 13.63
C LEU A 209 23.12 -9.70 13.54
N ALA A 210 23.61 -10.14 12.38
CA ALA A 210 25.01 -10.54 12.20
C ALA A 210 25.99 -9.39 12.49
N GLU A 211 25.65 -8.15 12.10
CA GLU A 211 26.44 -6.97 12.47
C GLU A 211 26.50 -6.77 13.99
N SER A 212 25.37 -6.88 14.69
CA SER A 212 25.32 -6.72 16.16
C SER A 212 25.99 -7.87 16.94
N VAL A 213 25.96 -9.08 16.39
CA VAL A 213 26.49 -10.32 17.00
C VAL A 213 27.99 -10.46 16.73
N GLY A 214 28.51 -9.82 15.69
CA GLY A 214 29.91 -9.89 15.28
C GLY A 214 30.87 -8.97 16.05
N GLU A 215 30.41 -8.26 17.08
CA GLU A 215 31.26 -7.38 17.91
C GLU A 215 32.26 -8.20 18.74
N GLU A 216 33.49 -7.71 18.90
CA GLU A 216 34.60 -8.43 19.54
C GLU A 216 34.29 -8.86 20.99
N ASP A 217 33.47 -8.06 21.70
CA ASP A 217 33.02 -8.31 23.07
C ASP A 217 31.57 -8.85 23.15
N GLY A 218 31.03 -9.37 22.03
CA GLY A 218 29.66 -9.87 21.96
C GLY A 218 29.43 -11.12 22.81
N MET A 219 28.42 -11.08 23.69
CA MET A 219 27.97 -12.24 24.47
C MET A 219 26.67 -12.81 23.88
N HIS A 220 26.64 -14.11 23.60
CA HIS A 220 25.45 -14.79 23.06
C HIS A 220 24.76 -15.64 24.12
N THR A 221 23.48 -15.37 24.35
CA THR A 221 22.60 -16.20 25.18
C THR A 221 21.59 -16.88 24.26
N VAL A 222 21.58 -18.22 24.25
CA VAL A 222 20.63 -19.02 23.47
C VAL A 222 19.72 -19.77 24.45
N ASP A 223 18.42 -19.53 24.35
CA ASP A 223 17.39 -20.22 25.15
C ASP A 223 16.22 -20.63 24.25
N SER A 224 15.48 -21.68 24.65
CA SER A 224 14.32 -22.15 23.90
C SER A 224 13.11 -21.25 24.17
N THR A 225 12.44 -20.77 23.11
CA THR A 225 11.22 -19.95 23.20
C THR A 225 9.96 -20.78 22.93
N GLU A 226 9.89 -22.00 23.47
CA GLU A 226 8.70 -22.84 23.35
C GLU A 226 7.56 -22.30 24.23
N ILE A 227 6.63 -21.57 23.62
CA ILE A 227 5.39 -21.14 24.28
C ILE A 227 4.27 -22.09 23.82
N PRO A 228 3.82 -23.04 24.66
CA PRO A 228 2.69 -23.90 24.31
C PRO A 228 1.44 -23.04 24.13
N LYS A 229 0.90 -23.01 22.91
CA LYS A 229 -0.39 -22.37 22.65
C LYS A 229 -1.48 -23.13 23.41
N LYS A 230 -2.07 -22.50 24.43
CA LYS A 230 -3.33 -22.95 25.02
C LYS A 230 -4.45 -22.58 24.04
N GLY A 231 -4.80 -23.53 23.18
CA GLY A 231 -6.01 -23.52 22.37
C GLY A 231 -7.17 -24.15 23.13
#